data_AF-A0A4Y8C6V5-F1
#
_entry.id   AF-A0A4Y8C6V5-F1
#
_cell.length_a   1.000
_cell.length_b   1.000
_cell.length_c   1.000
_cell.angle_alpha   90.00
_cell.angle_beta   90.00
_cell.angle_gamma   90.00
#
_symmetry.space_group_name_H-M   'P 1'
#
loop_
_entity.id
_entity.type
_entity.pdbx_description
1 polymer ?
#
loop_
_entity_poly.entity_id
_entity_poly.type
_entity_poly.pdbx_seq_one_letter_code
_entity_poly.pdbx_strand_id
1 'polypeptide(L)'
;IEHANNTYYFAKYKNHELVLAYSKIGKVNSTLSASVMIEKFGAQVLLFTGVAGAFNPELEIGDLLYATKLAQYDLDITAFGHPLGFVPGNEIFIKTDEKLNNLALEVAK
;
A
#
# COMPACT_ATOMS: atom_id res chain seq x y z
N ILE A 1 6.10 1.18 20.06
CA ILE A 1 6.51 2.60 20.16
C ILE A 1 5.30 3.45 19.81
N GLU A 2 4.92 4.35 20.70
CA GLU A 2 3.87 5.34 20.42
C GLU A 2 4.45 6.50 19.61
N HIS A 3 3.90 6.76 18.42
CA HIS A 3 4.31 7.88 17.57
C HIS A 3 3.19 8.24 16.59
N ALA A 4 3.09 9.51 16.18
CA ALA A 4 2.10 9.97 15.19
C ALA A 4 0.64 9.53 15.48
N ASN A 5 0.25 9.53 16.77
CA ASN A 5 -1.05 9.07 17.25
C ASN A 5 -1.39 7.63 16.78
N ASN A 6 -0.40 6.74 16.84
CA ASN A 6 -0.50 5.33 16.50
C ASN A 6 0.58 4.51 17.23
N THR A 7 0.41 3.20 17.25
CA THR A 7 1.39 2.26 17.80
C THR A 7 2.16 1.59 16.66
N TYR A 8 3.49 1.69 16.70
CA TYR A 8 4.40 0.97 15.81
C TYR A 8 5.16 -0.12 16.57
N TYR A 9 5.13 -1.35 16.05
CA TYR A 9 5.71 -2.53 16.66
C TYR A 9 7.03 -2.85 15.98
N PHE A 10 8.09 -3.03 16.76
CA PHE A 10 9.38 -3.49 16.26
C PHE A 10 9.54 -4.95 16.63
N ALA A 11 9.94 -5.76 15.66
CA ALA A 11 10.15 -7.18 15.86
C ALA A 11 11.33 -7.65 15.03
N LYS A 12 11.91 -8.77 15.45
CA LYS A 12 12.86 -9.52 14.63
C LYS A 12 12.20 -10.84 14.26
N TYR A 13 12.13 -11.11 12.97
CA TYR A 13 11.65 -12.39 12.46
C TYR A 13 12.72 -13.03 11.60
N LYS A 14 13.19 -14.21 12.02
CA LYS A 14 14.42 -14.82 11.49
C LYS A 14 15.55 -13.78 11.55
N ASN A 15 16.20 -13.49 10.43
CA ASN A 15 17.29 -12.49 10.36
C ASN A 15 16.84 -11.13 9.80
N HIS A 16 15.54 -10.81 9.89
CA HIS A 16 14.96 -9.55 9.38
C HIS A 16 14.46 -8.69 10.54
N GLU A 17 14.84 -7.42 10.53
CA GLU A 17 14.27 -6.38 11.39
C GLU A 17 12.96 -5.87 10.74
N LEU A 18 11.88 -5.85 11.51
CA LEU A 18 10.55 -5.49 11.05
C LEU A 18 10.00 -4.30 11.85
N VAL A 19 9.31 -3.41 11.15
CA VAL A 19 8.39 -2.43 11.74
C VAL A 19 6.99 -2.69 11.23
N LEU A 20 6.02 -2.85 12.15
CA LEU A 20 4.63 -3.17 11.84
C LEU A 20 3.72 -2.10 12.44
N ALA A 21 2.62 -1.77 11.76
CA ALA A 21 1.51 -1.00 12.32
C ALA A 21 0.27 -1.24 11.48
N TYR A 22 -0.92 -1.07 12.06
CA TYR A 22 -2.14 -0.83 11.29
C TYR A 22 -2.35 0.68 11.20
N SER A 23 -2.62 1.23 10.03
CA SER A 23 -2.63 2.68 9.84
C SER A 23 -3.84 3.40 10.44
N LYS A 24 -4.90 2.65 10.79
CA LYS A 24 -6.31 3.11 10.78
C LYS A 24 -6.85 3.25 9.34
N ILE A 25 -8.15 3.49 9.21
CA ILE A 25 -8.86 3.52 7.92
C ILE A 25 -8.57 4.83 7.17
N GLY A 26 -8.40 4.74 5.84
CA GLY A 26 -8.45 5.88 4.92
C GLY A 26 -7.09 6.37 4.40
N LYS A 27 -7.15 7.20 3.35
CA LYS A 27 -5.98 7.68 2.59
C LYS A 27 -5.00 8.50 3.45
N VAL A 28 -5.50 9.43 4.29
CA VAL A 28 -4.62 10.27 5.12
C VAL A 28 -3.86 9.44 6.17
N ASN A 29 -4.56 8.54 6.86
CA ASN A 29 -3.99 7.69 7.90
C ASN A 29 -2.92 6.73 7.35
N SER A 30 -3.19 6.10 6.20
CA SER A 30 -2.25 5.20 5.53
C SER A 30 -1.03 5.95 4.97
N THR A 31 -1.22 7.11 4.33
CA THR A 31 -0.12 7.98 3.89
C THR A 31 0.79 8.38 5.05
N LEU A 32 0.21 8.81 6.18
CA LEU A 32 1.00 9.16 7.38
C LEU A 32 1.79 7.97 7.90
N SER A 33 1.17 6.78 7.96
CA SER A 33 1.84 5.59 8.50
C SER A 33 2.97 5.09 7.61
N ALA A 34 2.76 5.08 6.29
CA ALA A 34 3.80 4.75 5.32
C ALA A 34 4.98 5.74 5.39
N SER A 35 4.69 7.05 5.44
CA SER A 35 5.72 8.09 5.58
C SER A 35 6.53 7.92 6.88
N VAL A 36 5.87 7.65 8.01
CA VAL A 36 6.55 7.43 9.29
C VAL A 36 7.43 6.17 9.23
N MET A 37 6.94 5.06 8.68
CA MET A 37 7.75 3.83 8.53
C MET A 37 9.03 4.08 7.73
N ILE A 38 8.95 4.85 6.65
CA ILE A 38 10.08 5.13 5.76
C ILE A 38 11.00 6.19 6.38
N GLU A 39 10.49 7.39 6.61
CA GLU A 39 11.29 8.56 6.97
C GLU A 39 11.79 8.53 8.42
N LYS A 40 10.95 8.05 9.35
CA LYS A 40 11.27 8.05 10.77
C LYS A 40 11.93 6.75 11.22
N PHE A 41 11.48 5.62 10.68
CA PHE A 41 11.97 4.30 11.10
C PHE A 41 12.89 3.62 10.09
N GLY A 42 13.13 4.22 8.92
CA GLY A 42 14.12 3.75 7.97
C GLY A 42 13.72 2.48 7.23
N ALA A 43 12.42 2.19 7.09
CA ALA A 43 11.96 1.06 6.32
C ALA A 43 12.40 1.18 4.85
N GLN A 44 13.11 0.16 4.36
CA GLN A 44 13.64 0.11 2.99
C GLN A 44 12.69 -0.58 2.01
N VAL A 45 11.77 -1.38 2.56
CA VAL A 45 10.71 -2.09 1.82
C VAL A 45 9.44 -2.03 2.64
N LEU A 46 8.30 -1.82 1.99
CA LEU A 46 7.00 -1.73 2.63
C LEU A 46 6.05 -2.74 1.99
N LEU A 47 5.51 -3.65 2.82
CA LEU A 47 4.49 -4.61 2.42
C LEU A 47 3.17 -4.20 3.05
N PHE A 48 2.13 -4.03 2.24
CA PHE A 48 0.78 -3.77 2.71
C PHE A 48 -0.02 -5.07 2.70
N THR A 49 -0.70 -5.38 3.81
CA THR A 49 -1.55 -6.57 3.96
C THR A 49 -2.90 -6.17 4.54
N GLY A 50 -3.97 -6.75 4.00
CA GLY A 50 -5.34 -6.42 4.37
C GLY A 50 -6.35 -7.18 3.52
N VAL A 51 -7.60 -6.73 3.58
CA VAL A 51 -8.73 -7.27 2.80
C VAL A 51 -9.19 -6.26 1.75
N ALA A 52 -9.84 -6.74 0.70
CA ALA A 52 -10.41 -5.92 -0.37
C ALA A 52 -11.76 -6.48 -0.86
N GLY A 53 -12.55 -5.63 -1.51
CA GLY A 53 -13.76 -6.05 -2.22
C GLY A 53 -13.43 -6.45 -3.66
N ALA A 54 -13.93 -7.59 -4.11
CA ALA A 54 -13.71 -8.09 -5.46
C ALA A 54 -14.55 -7.32 -6.50
N PHE A 55 -13.90 -6.87 -7.58
CA PHE A 55 -14.57 -6.38 -8.79
C PHE A 55 -14.46 -7.37 -9.96
N ASN A 56 -13.40 -8.18 -10.01
CA ASN A 56 -13.31 -9.26 -10.99
C ASN A 56 -14.28 -10.37 -10.57
N PRO A 57 -15.25 -10.77 -11.42
CA PRO A 57 -16.21 -11.83 -11.09
C PRO A 57 -15.58 -13.22 -10.90
N GLU A 58 -14.31 -13.40 -11.26
CA GLU A 58 -13.57 -14.64 -11.04
C GLU A 58 -12.97 -14.75 -9.63
N LEU A 59 -13.00 -13.67 -8.83
CA LEU A 59 -12.45 -13.67 -7.47
C LEU A 59 -13.53 -14.01 -6.44
N GLU A 60 -13.24 -15.00 -5.61
CA GLU A 60 -14.08 -15.48 -4.52
C GLU A 60 -13.58 -15.00 -3.14
N ILE A 61 -14.41 -15.15 -2.11
CA ILE A 61 -14.01 -14.84 -0.73
C ILE A 61 -12.84 -15.73 -0.31
N GLY A 62 -11.73 -15.10 0.06
CA GLY A 62 -10.50 -15.77 0.48
C GLY A 62 -9.42 -15.81 -0.59
N ASP A 63 -9.72 -15.44 -1.83
CA ASP A 63 -8.72 -15.34 -2.89
C ASP A 63 -7.71 -14.23 -2.60
N LEU A 64 -6.45 -14.51 -2.97
CA LEU A 64 -5.35 -13.56 -2.83
C LEU A 64 -5.14 -12.80 -4.14
N LEU A 65 -5.00 -11.49 -4.01
CA LEU A 65 -4.68 -10.58 -5.10
C LEU A 65 -3.52 -9.69 -4.68
N TYR A 66 -2.53 -9.50 -5.55
CA TYR A 66 -1.54 -8.44 -5.44
C TYR A 66 -1.80 -7.40 -6.54
N ALA A 67 -1.54 -6.13 -6.24
CA ALA A 67 -1.66 -5.07 -7.24
C ALA A 67 -0.40 -5.02 -8.11
N THR A 68 -0.57 -4.90 -9.43
CA THR A 68 0.51 -4.51 -10.35
C THR A 68 0.64 -2.97 -10.45
N LYS A 69 -0.48 -2.27 -10.26
CA LYS A 69 -0.57 -0.80 -10.18
C LYS A 69 -1.85 -0.38 -9.45
N LEU A 70 -1.86 0.83 -8.89
CA LEU A 70 -2.98 1.38 -8.12
C LEU A 70 -3.33 2.81 -8.60
N ALA A 71 -4.60 3.19 -8.52
CA ALA A 71 -5.10 4.54 -8.82
C ALA A 71 -6.04 5.04 -7.72
N GLN A 72 -6.19 6.36 -7.59
CA GLN A 72 -7.17 6.98 -6.71
C GLN A 72 -8.45 7.29 -7.49
N TYR A 73 -9.49 6.46 -7.35
CA TYR A 73 -10.72 6.60 -8.13
C TYR A 73 -11.55 7.85 -7.78
N ASP A 74 -11.32 8.41 -6.59
CA ASP A 74 -12.04 9.57 -6.03
C ASP A 74 -11.23 10.88 -6.12
N LEU A 75 -10.10 10.87 -6.82
CA LEU A 75 -9.30 12.06 -7.10
C LEU A 75 -9.79 12.72 -8.39
N ASP A 76 -10.62 13.76 -8.25
CA ASP A 76 -11.34 14.35 -9.36
C ASP A 76 -11.09 15.87 -9.48
N ILE A 77 -10.35 16.24 -10.52
CA ILE A 77 -10.20 17.61 -11.01
C ILE A 77 -10.58 17.70 -12.49
N THR A 78 -11.49 16.85 -12.95
CA THR A 78 -11.96 16.75 -14.34
C THR A 78 -12.64 18.03 -14.82
N ALA A 79 -13.14 18.85 -13.89
CA ALA A 79 -13.63 20.21 -14.17
C ALA A 79 -12.58 21.09 -14.90
N PHE A 80 -11.29 20.78 -14.76
CA PHE A 80 -10.19 21.47 -15.41
C PHE A 80 -9.64 20.75 -16.67
N GLY A 81 -10.35 19.73 -17.17
CA GLY A 81 -9.96 18.98 -18.38
C GLY A 81 -8.93 17.87 -18.16
N HIS A 82 -8.58 17.59 -16.90
CA HIS A 82 -7.71 16.46 -16.56
C HIS A 82 -8.48 15.13 -16.49
N PRO A 83 -7.82 13.98 -16.73
CA PRO A 83 -8.45 12.67 -16.53
C PRO A 83 -8.74 12.39 -15.05
N LEU A 84 -9.75 11.56 -14.76
CA LEU A 84 -10.05 11.11 -13.39
C LEU A 84 -8.85 10.34 -12.80
N GLY A 85 -8.54 10.59 -11.53
CA GLY A 85 -7.40 9.98 -10.83
C GLY A 85 -6.07 10.71 -11.04
N PHE A 86 -6.06 11.84 -11.75
CA PHE A 86 -4.85 12.62 -12.03
C PHE A 86 -4.78 13.91 -11.21
N VAL A 87 -3.56 14.28 -10.81
CA VAL A 87 -3.19 15.65 -10.43
C VAL A 87 -1.85 16.00 -11.07
N PRO A 88 -1.61 17.26 -11.47
CA PRO A 88 -0.31 17.69 -11.96
C PRO A 88 0.82 17.31 -10.99
N GLY A 89 1.86 16.64 -11.51
CA GLY A 89 2.98 16.12 -10.71
C GLY A 89 2.89 14.63 -10.35
N ASN A 90 1.76 13.98 -10.64
CA ASN A 90 1.55 12.56 -10.39
C ASN A 90 1.06 11.82 -11.64
N GLU A 91 1.31 10.52 -11.67
CA GLU A 91 0.70 9.60 -12.63
C GLU A 91 -0.68 9.16 -12.14
N ILE A 92 -1.58 8.79 -13.07
CA ILE A 92 -2.88 8.18 -12.70
C ILE A 92 -2.68 6.86 -11.95
N PHE A 93 -1.69 6.09 -12.40
CA PHE A 93 -1.37 4.78 -11.83
C PHE A 93 0.03 4.77 -11.23
N ILE A 94 0.14 4.32 -9.99
CA ILE A 94 1.41 4.05 -9.32
C ILE A 94 1.68 2.54 -9.39
N LYS A 95 2.82 2.15 -9.98
CA LYS A 95 3.22 0.74 -10.10
C LYS A 95 3.75 0.20 -8.78
N THR A 96 3.57 -1.11 -8.56
CA THR A 96 4.26 -1.86 -7.50
C THR A 96 5.63 -2.35 -7.97
N ASP A 97 6.47 -2.81 -7.04
CA ASP A 97 7.81 -3.29 -7.37
C ASP A 97 7.76 -4.68 -8.03
N GLU A 98 8.33 -4.78 -9.23
CA GLU A 98 8.33 -6.03 -10.01
C GLU A 98 9.10 -7.17 -9.32
N LYS A 99 10.14 -6.88 -8.52
CA LYS A 99 10.89 -7.93 -7.81
C LYS A 99 10.05 -8.54 -6.70
N LEU A 100 9.31 -7.71 -5.96
CA LEU A 100 8.36 -8.18 -4.94
C LEU A 100 7.17 -8.90 -5.55
N ASN A 101 6.65 -8.44 -6.70
CA ASN A 101 5.60 -9.13 -7.43
C ASN A 101 6.06 -10.54 -7.86
N ASN A 102 7.26 -10.65 -8.43
CA ASN A 102 7.84 -11.94 -8.81
C ASN A 102 8.07 -12.85 -7.59
N LEU A 103 8.55 -12.29 -6.48
CA LEU A 103 8.70 -13.05 -5.24
C LEU A 103 7.36 -13.55 -4.69
N ALA A 104 6.29 -12.75 -4.79
CA ALA A 104 4.94 -13.19 -4.41
C ALA A 104 4.47 -14.37 -5.28
N LEU A 105 4.73 -14.32 -6.59
CA LEU A 105 4.44 -15.43 -7.51
C LEU A 105 5.26 -16.69 -7.20
N GLU A 106 6.50 -16.54 -6.75
CA GLU A 106 7.33 -17.68 -6.31
C GLU A 106 6.80 -18.33 -5.04
N VAL A 107 6.33 -17.52 -4.08
CA VAL A 107 5.82 -17.99 -2.77
C VAL A 107 4.40 -18.56 -2.87
N ALA A 108 3.57 -18.07 -3.80
CA ALA A 108 2.19 -18.53 -3.99
C ALA A 108 2.06 -19.86 -4.75
N LYS A 109 3.17 -20.42 -5.24
CA LYS A 109 3.21 -21.78 -5.81
C LYS A 109 3.09 -22.84 -4.73
#